data_AF-A0A7S4PY29-F1
#
_entry.id   AF-A0A7S4PY29-F1
#
_cell.length_a   1.000
_cell.length_b   1.000
_cell.length_c   1.000
_cell.angle_alpha   90.00
_cell.angle_beta   90.00
_cell.angle_gamma   90.00
#
_symmetry.space_group_name_H-M   'P 1'
#
loop_
_entity.id
_entity.type
_entity.pdbx_description
1 polymer ?
#
loop_
_entity_poly.entity_id
_entity_poly.type
_entity_poly.pdbx_seq_one_letter_code
_entity_poly.pdbx_strand_id
1 'polypeptide(L)'
;WLKPPFGPPAEGSPLAGRAGPVESLGGMFALRQINNNYSDFAGTRADFVVVGHPEFNLGKVQAESGYGQGWDTTMVKSLPKRSPANDRFRTSGGVSRHLRHVAAVPNEPKQSLKDRALSRSRSSPQLAASSSLGGFGGGNGFENFLAQLGSSEKLPPCSPNRTVAGFGNHIRSQPVCKHYGAVQDELKDLRLRLRASPEATKAELLTEESWKYYASHLEQAKRNESQWRRCRLRAQPSVQAQMMPLSSP
;
A
#
# COMPACT_ATOMS: atom_id res chain seq x y z
N TRP A 1 38.76 -47.66 -5.17
CA TRP A 1 37.37 -48.07 -5.45
C TRP A 1 36.80 -48.68 -4.19
N LEU A 2 36.36 -47.82 -3.27
CA LEU A 2 35.94 -48.17 -1.91
C LEU A 2 34.41 -48.09 -1.83
N LYS A 3 33.79 -49.23 -1.50
CA LYS A 3 32.37 -49.38 -1.19
C LYS A 3 32.17 -48.96 0.29
N PRO A 4 31.29 -48.00 0.62
CA PRO A 4 30.87 -47.81 2.00
C PRO A 4 29.84 -48.87 2.42
N PRO A 5 29.84 -49.29 3.69
CA PRO A 5 28.94 -50.33 4.19
C PRO A 5 27.55 -49.77 4.51
N PHE A 6 26.52 -50.50 4.10
CA PHE A 6 25.13 -50.32 4.54
C PHE A 6 25.02 -50.75 6.01
N GLY A 7 24.65 -49.81 6.88
CA GLY A 7 24.19 -50.10 8.24
C GLY A 7 22.67 -50.39 8.27
N PRO A 8 22.19 -51.26 9.17
CA PRO A 8 20.76 -51.55 9.31
C PRO A 8 19.98 -50.38 9.93
N PRO A 9 18.67 -50.25 9.63
CA PRO A 9 17.82 -49.22 10.22
C PRO A 9 17.51 -49.53 11.70
N ALA A 10 17.62 -48.51 12.55
CA ALA A 10 17.24 -48.58 13.95
C ALA A 10 15.71 -48.66 14.08
N GLU A 11 15.25 -49.72 14.74
CA GLU A 11 13.87 -49.88 15.21
C GLU A 11 13.59 -48.99 16.42
N GLY A 12 12.35 -48.48 16.52
CA GLY A 12 11.68 -48.28 17.80
C GLY A 12 11.75 -46.87 18.42
N SER A 13 10.74 -46.05 18.14
CA SER A 13 10.30 -45.05 19.11
C SER A 13 8.78 -44.84 19.03
N PRO A 14 7.99 -45.33 20.01
CA PRO A 14 6.56 -45.07 20.09
C PRO A 14 6.33 -43.77 20.85
N LEU A 15 6.19 -42.65 20.15
CA LEU A 15 5.68 -41.43 20.78
C LEU A 15 4.16 -41.46 20.80
N ALA A 16 3.67 -41.85 21.97
CA ALA A 16 2.28 -41.75 22.39
C ALA A 16 1.74 -40.34 22.17
N GLY A 17 0.57 -40.28 21.54
CA GLY A 17 -0.16 -39.06 21.28
C GLY A 17 -0.63 -38.37 22.56
N ARG A 18 -0.34 -37.07 22.65
CA ARG A 18 -1.02 -36.15 23.55
C ARG A 18 -1.74 -35.15 22.67
N ALA A 19 -3.02 -35.40 22.42
CA ALA A 19 -3.92 -34.46 21.74
C ALA A 19 -4.10 -33.24 22.64
N GLY A 20 -3.41 -32.14 22.32
CA GLY A 20 -3.69 -30.82 22.85
C GLY A 20 -4.96 -30.24 22.21
N PRO A 21 -5.63 -29.28 22.86
CA PRO A 21 -6.79 -28.62 22.29
C PRO A 21 -6.40 -27.90 21.00
N VAL A 22 -7.20 -28.13 19.96
CA VAL A 22 -7.04 -27.54 18.63
C VAL A 22 -7.34 -26.04 18.73
N GLU A 23 -6.31 -25.25 19.02
CA GLU A 23 -6.38 -23.81 18.89
C GLU A 23 -6.68 -23.43 17.44
N SER A 24 -7.61 -22.48 17.29
CA SER A 24 -8.16 -21.97 16.04
C SER A 24 -7.09 -21.61 15.00
N LEU A 25 -6.81 -22.54 14.08
CA LEU A 25 -5.98 -22.33 12.89
C LEU A 25 -6.64 -21.41 11.84
N GLY A 26 -7.82 -20.86 12.13
CA GLY A 26 -8.55 -19.94 11.24
C GLY A 26 -7.93 -18.54 11.13
N GLY A 27 -7.02 -18.15 12.03
CA GLY A 27 -6.41 -16.82 12.06
C GLY A 27 -5.19 -16.62 11.16
N MET A 28 -4.56 -17.70 10.64
CA MET A 28 -3.23 -17.59 10.03
C MET A 28 -3.23 -17.48 8.49
N PHE A 29 -4.35 -17.78 7.83
CA PHE A 29 -4.42 -17.82 6.35
C PHE A 29 -4.97 -16.53 5.71
N ALA A 30 -5.38 -15.53 6.49
CA ALA A 30 -5.99 -14.30 5.97
C ALA A 30 -4.99 -13.22 5.49
N LEU A 31 -3.68 -13.46 5.55
CA LEU A 31 -2.63 -12.46 5.23
C LEU A 31 -1.81 -12.72 3.97
N ARG A 32 -2.15 -13.73 3.17
CA ARG A 32 -1.37 -14.09 1.97
C ARG A 32 -2.18 -13.88 0.68
N GLN A 33 -2.35 -12.61 0.31
CA GLN A 33 -2.50 -12.25 -1.12
C GLN A 33 -1.14 -12.43 -1.82
N ILE A 34 -0.74 -13.69 -2.00
CA ILE A 34 0.46 -14.05 -2.78
C ILE A 34 0.07 -14.04 -4.24
N ASN A 35 0.57 -13.05 -4.97
CA ASN A 35 0.55 -13.02 -6.43
C ASN A 35 1.81 -13.75 -6.93
N ASN A 36 1.63 -14.93 -7.52
CA ASN A 36 2.67 -15.76 -8.12
C ASN A 36 3.14 -15.14 -9.45
N ASN A 37 4.34 -14.55 -9.48
CA ASN A 37 5.07 -14.24 -10.71
C ASN A 37 6.36 -15.07 -10.75
N TYR A 38 6.28 -16.27 -11.34
CA TYR A 38 7.39 -17.20 -11.57
C TYR A 38 7.92 -17.12 -13.01
N SER A 39 8.25 -15.94 -13.54
CA SER A 39 8.89 -15.87 -14.87
C SER A 39 10.41 -16.01 -14.83
N ASP A 40 11.07 -15.63 -13.73
CA ASP A 40 12.51 -15.35 -13.79
C ASP A 40 13.40 -16.39 -13.06
N PHE A 41 12.80 -17.36 -12.35
CA PHE A 41 13.54 -18.41 -11.63
C PHE A 41 12.86 -19.79 -11.72
N ALA A 42 12.94 -20.42 -12.89
CA ALA A 42 12.62 -21.84 -13.04
C ALA A 42 13.79 -22.71 -12.53
N GLY A 43 13.90 -22.84 -11.21
CA GLY A 43 14.63 -23.96 -10.59
C GLY A 43 13.81 -25.25 -10.66
N THR A 44 14.45 -26.42 -10.57
CA THR A 44 13.89 -27.79 -10.65
C THR A 44 12.90 -28.18 -9.55
N ARG A 45 12.39 -27.23 -8.77
CA ARG A 45 11.41 -27.46 -7.70
C ARG A 45 10.19 -26.58 -7.93
N ALA A 46 9.17 -27.16 -8.53
CA ALA A 46 7.90 -26.50 -8.80
C ALA A 46 6.88 -26.85 -7.69
N ASP A 47 6.77 -25.98 -6.69
CA ASP A 47 5.68 -26.04 -5.71
C ASP A 47 4.51 -25.22 -6.27
N PHE A 48 3.52 -25.88 -6.88
CA PHE A 48 2.32 -25.21 -7.39
C PHE A 48 1.31 -25.00 -6.26
N VAL A 49 0.90 -23.76 -6.01
CA VAL A 49 -0.31 -23.47 -5.23
C VAL A 49 -1.48 -23.38 -6.21
N VAL A 50 -2.24 -24.46 -6.34
CA VAL A 50 -3.40 -24.50 -7.24
C VAL A 50 -4.59 -23.80 -6.55
N VAL A 51 -4.63 -22.47 -6.65
CA VAL A 51 -5.78 -21.69 -6.18
C VAL A 51 -6.86 -21.73 -7.25
N GLY A 52 -7.97 -22.43 -7.00
CA GLY A 52 -9.07 -22.54 -7.95
C GLY A 52 -9.33 -23.94 -8.53
N HIS A 53 -8.55 -24.96 -8.13
CA HIS A 53 -8.90 -26.34 -8.47
C HIS A 53 -10.20 -26.73 -7.76
N PRO A 54 -11.17 -27.39 -8.43
CA PRO A 54 -12.41 -27.81 -7.79
C PRO A 54 -12.17 -28.70 -6.55
N GLU A 55 -11.09 -29.48 -6.54
CA GLU A 55 -10.65 -30.29 -5.37
C GLU A 55 -10.26 -29.46 -4.14
N PHE A 56 -9.80 -28.22 -4.33
CA PHE A 56 -9.28 -27.37 -3.24
C PHE A 56 -10.33 -26.37 -2.74
N ASN A 57 -11.23 -25.90 -3.62
CA ASN A 57 -12.25 -24.90 -3.28
C ASN A 57 -13.44 -25.44 -2.48
N LEU A 58 -13.69 -26.75 -2.53
CA LEU A 58 -14.78 -27.37 -1.76
C LEU A 58 -14.36 -27.71 -0.31
N GLY A 59 -13.15 -27.31 0.08
CA GLY A 59 -12.62 -27.56 1.40
C GLY A 59 -12.30 -29.04 1.61
N LYS A 60 -11.44 -29.33 2.57
CA LYS A 60 -11.17 -30.66 3.11
C LYS A 60 -12.40 -31.31 3.78
N VAL A 61 -13.61 -30.97 3.37
CA VAL A 61 -14.82 -31.63 3.82
C VAL A 61 -14.84 -32.98 3.10
N GLN A 62 -14.50 -34.07 3.81
CA GLN A 62 -14.41 -35.48 3.35
C GLN A 62 -13.01 -36.05 3.04
N ALA A 63 -11.91 -35.30 3.15
CA ALA A 63 -10.58 -35.87 2.89
C ALA A 63 -10.13 -36.93 3.94
N GLU A 64 -10.83 -37.06 5.07
CA GLU A 64 -10.50 -38.04 6.11
C GLU A 64 -10.87 -39.49 5.73
N SER A 65 -11.75 -39.70 4.76
CA SER A 65 -12.26 -41.02 4.35
C SER A 65 -11.95 -41.40 2.89
N GLY A 66 -11.00 -40.72 2.27
CA GLY A 66 -10.56 -40.97 0.89
C GLY A 66 -11.24 -40.08 -0.16
N TYR A 67 -10.63 -40.01 -1.33
CA TYR A 67 -11.19 -39.29 -2.48
C TYR A 67 -12.46 -40.00 -2.94
N GLY A 68 -13.61 -39.31 -2.91
CA GLY A 68 -14.86 -39.82 -3.46
C GLY A 68 -14.72 -40.20 -4.94
N GLN A 69 -15.56 -41.10 -5.43
CA GLN A 69 -15.47 -41.67 -6.80
C GLN A 69 -15.73 -40.66 -7.93
N GLY A 70 -16.06 -39.40 -7.59
CA GLY A 70 -16.40 -38.37 -8.56
C GLY A 70 -16.14 -36.96 -8.03
N TRP A 71 -15.91 -36.05 -8.98
CA TRP A 71 -15.79 -34.63 -8.72
C TRP A 71 -17.17 -34.02 -8.45
N ASP A 72 -17.28 -33.20 -7.42
CA ASP A 72 -18.47 -32.38 -7.22
C ASP A 72 -18.54 -31.31 -8.33
N THR A 73 -19.56 -31.42 -9.17
CA THR A 73 -19.82 -30.54 -10.30
C THR A 73 -20.87 -29.48 -9.97
N THR A 74 -21.32 -29.37 -8.71
CA THR A 74 -22.27 -28.35 -8.32
C THR A 74 -21.68 -26.97 -8.54
N MET A 75 -22.41 -26.14 -9.31
CA MET A 75 -21.97 -24.77 -9.57
C MET A 75 -21.92 -23.99 -8.25
N VAL A 76 -20.72 -23.51 -7.89
CA VAL A 76 -20.56 -22.60 -6.76
C VAL A 76 -21.45 -21.38 -6.99
N LYS A 77 -22.32 -21.08 -6.02
CA LYS A 77 -23.22 -19.93 -6.08
C LYS A 77 -22.40 -18.63 -6.17
N SER A 78 -22.20 -18.12 -7.37
CA SER A 78 -21.53 -16.84 -7.58
C SER A 78 -22.51 -15.70 -7.28
N LEU A 79 -22.37 -15.07 -6.13
CA LEU A 79 -23.06 -13.79 -5.90
C LEU A 79 -22.41 -12.72 -6.78
N PRO A 80 -23.18 -11.81 -7.41
CA PRO A 80 -22.62 -10.74 -8.21
C PRO A 80 -21.67 -9.90 -7.37
N LYS A 81 -20.51 -9.57 -7.94
CA LYS A 81 -19.47 -8.78 -7.27
C LYS A 81 -20.05 -7.46 -6.77
N ARG A 82 -19.97 -7.21 -5.46
CA ARG A 82 -20.39 -5.93 -4.88
C ARG A 82 -19.54 -4.81 -5.46
N SER A 83 -20.18 -3.90 -6.19
CA SER A 83 -19.52 -2.72 -6.75
C SER A 83 -19.51 -1.61 -5.70
N PRO A 84 -18.35 -0.99 -5.39
CA PRO A 84 -18.27 0.15 -4.48
C PRO A 84 -19.18 1.31 -4.91
N ALA A 85 -19.42 1.47 -6.21
CA ALA A 85 -20.36 2.47 -6.72
C ALA A 85 -21.80 2.14 -6.33
N ASN A 86 -22.19 0.86 -6.40
CA ASN A 86 -23.54 0.41 -6.04
C ASN A 86 -23.75 0.48 -4.51
N ASP A 87 -22.72 0.17 -3.72
CA ASP A 87 -22.78 0.36 -2.27
C ASP A 87 -22.93 1.84 -1.90
N ARG A 88 -22.18 2.75 -2.53
CA ARG A 88 -22.36 4.21 -2.36
C ARG A 88 -23.74 4.67 -2.81
N PHE A 89 -24.27 4.12 -3.90
CA PHE A 89 -25.61 4.43 -4.37
C PHE A 89 -26.64 4.04 -3.30
N ARG A 90 -26.56 2.82 -2.77
CA ARG A 90 -27.44 2.32 -1.70
C ARG A 90 -27.33 3.17 -0.43
N THR A 91 -26.13 3.45 0.06
CA THR A 91 -25.93 4.24 1.29
C THR A 91 -26.36 5.69 1.14
N SER A 92 -26.27 6.26 -0.06
CA SER A 92 -26.69 7.63 -0.32
C SER A 92 -28.21 7.80 -0.47
N GLY A 93 -29.01 6.75 -0.28
CA GLY A 93 -30.48 6.75 -0.39
C GLY A 93 -31.03 6.04 -1.63
N GLY A 94 -30.14 5.48 -2.46
CA GLY A 94 -30.46 4.59 -3.58
C GLY A 94 -31.46 5.18 -4.58
N VAL A 95 -32.35 4.29 -5.04
CA VAL A 95 -33.39 4.62 -6.04
C VAL A 95 -34.32 5.72 -5.53
N SER A 96 -34.68 5.73 -4.24
CA SER A 96 -35.61 6.72 -3.69
C SER A 96 -35.08 8.16 -3.79
N ARG A 97 -33.78 8.37 -3.58
CA ARG A 97 -33.15 9.69 -3.72
C ARG A 97 -32.95 10.05 -5.19
N HIS A 98 -32.59 9.07 -6.01
CA HIS A 98 -32.46 9.28 -7.45
C HIS A 98 -33.79 9.70 -8.08
N LEU A 99 -34.88 8.99 -7.78
CA LEU A 99 -36.22 9.33 -8.24
C LEU A 99 -36.66 10.70 -7.73
N ARG A 100 -36.43 11.03 -6.45
CA ARG A 100 -36.68 12.40 -5.94
C ARG A 100 -35.91 13.46 -6.71
N HIS A 101 -34.66 13.20 -7.08
CA HIS A 101 -33.84 14.15 -7.84
C HIS A 101 -34.26 14.26 -9.32
N VAL A 102 -34.86 13.22 -9.91
CA VAL A 102 -35.41 13.25 -11.26
C VAL A 102 -36.80 13.90 -11.29
N ALA A 103 -37.64 13.58 -10.31
CA ALA A 103 -39.02 14.08 -10.22
C ALA A 103 -39.10 15.51 -9.68
N ALA A 104 -38.13 15.96 -8.89
CA ALA A 104 -38.04 17.36 -8.50
C ALA A 104 -37.72 18.19 -9.74
N VAL A 105 -38.73 18.90 -10.26
CA VAL A 105 -38.54 20.00 -11.21
C VAL A 105 -37.75 21.06 -10.46
N PRO A 106 -36.48 21.28 -10.80
CA PRO A 106 -35.70 22.29 -10.11
C PRO A 106 -36.30 23.65 -10.48
N ASN A 107 -36.77 24.42 -9.49
CA ASN A 107 -37.19 25.81 -9.71
C ASN A 107 -36.05 26.69 -10.24
N GLU A 108 -34.81 26.23 -10.09
CA GLU A 108 -33.61 26.88 -10.62
C GLU A 108 -32.87 25.97 -11.60
N PRO A 109 -32.38 26.50 -12.74
CA PRO A 109 -31.60 25.72 -13.69
C PRO A 109 -30.35 25.14 -13.00
N LYS A 110 -30.09 23.85 -13.23
CA LYS A 110 -28.90 23.18 -12.70
C LYS A 110 -27.66 23.98 -13.11
N GLN A 111 -26.83 24.36 -12.13
CA GLN A 111 -25.54 24.98 -12.38
C GLN A 111 -24.77 24.22 -13.47
N SER A 112 -24.21 24.95 -14.42
CA SER A 112 -23.41 24.39 -15.51
C SER A 112 -22.29 23.51 -14.95
N LEU A 113 -21.85 22.51 -15.72
CA LEU A 113 -20.67 21.71 -15.37
C LEU A 113 -19.46 22.61 -15.05
N LYS A 114 -19.31 23.72 -15.79
CA LYS A 114 -18.26 24.72 -15.56
C LYS A 114 -18.40 25.40 -14.20
N ASP A 115 -19.59 25.86 -13.84
CA ASP A 115 -19.84 26.53 -12.56
C ASP A 115 -19.68 25.59 -11.38
N ARG A 116 -20.12 24.34 -11.53
CA ARG A 116 -19.92 23.30 -10.52
C ARG A 116 -18.44 22.99 -10.32
N ALA A 117 -17.66 22.93 -11.40
CA ALA A 117 -16.21 22.74 -11.32
C ALA A 117 -15.53 23.94 -10.63
N LEU A 118 -15.93 25.17 -10.95
CA LEU A 118 -15.42 26.40 -10.31
C LEU A 118 -15.80 26.48 -8.83
N SER A 119 -17.02 26.14 -8.45
CA SER A 119 -17.44 26.09 -7.04
C SER A 119 -16.68 25.01 -6.25
N ARG A 120 -16.37 23.87 -6.88
CA ARG A 120 -15.53 22.82 -6.27
C ARG A 120 -14.07 23.25 -6.14
N SER A 121 -13.51 23.98 -7.09
CA SER A 121 -12.14 24.49 -6.98
C SER A 121 -12.03 25.57 -5.90
N ARG A 122 -13.06 26.40 -5.71
CA ARG A 122 -13.15 27.38 -4.62
C ARG A 122 -13.22 26.74 -3.23
N SER A 123 -13.90 25.60 -3.11
CA SER A 123 -14.15 24.93 -1.83
C SER A 123 -13.19 23.78 -1.52
N SER A 124 -12.27 23.44 -2.44
CA SER A 124 -11.25 22.41 -2.21
C SER A 124 -9.93 23.05 -1.79
N PRO A 125 -9.64 23.17 -0.47
CA PRO A 125 -8.37 23.71 0.01
C PRO A 125 -7.16 22.86 -0.44
N GLN A 126 -7.39 21.66 -1.01
CA GLN A 126 -6.31 20.78 -1.47
C GLN A 126 -5.73 21.15 -2.84
N LEU A 127 -6.49 21.79 -3.73
CA LEU A 127 -5.97 22.16 -5.06
C LEU A 127 -5.27 23.53 -5.07
N ALA A 128 -5.65 24.44 -4.18
CA ALA A 128 -4.92 25.70 -3.97
C ALA A 128 -3.50 25.46 -3.41
N ALA A 129 -3.30 24.37 -2.66
CA ALA A 129 -2.00 23.97 -2.11
C ALA A 129 -1.06 23.30 -3.14
N SER A 130 -1.57 22.86 -4.29
CA SER A 130 -0.74 22.34 -5.38
C SER A 130 -0.33 23.42 -6.38
N SER A 131 -1.13 24.47 -6.55
CA SER A 131 -0.75 25.63 -7.38
C SER A 131 0.28 26.56 -6.71
N SER A 132 0.54 26.39 -5.41
CA SER A 132 1.61 27.09 -4.69
C SER A 132 2.96 26.35 -4.70
N LEU A 133 3.22 25.47 -5.66
CA LEU A 133 4.60 25.05 -5.97
C LEU A 133 5.48 26.27 -6.38
N GLY A 134 4.87 27.43 -6.62
CA GLY A 134 5.52 28.75 -6.62
C GLY A 134 5.88 29.32 -5.23
N GLY A 135 5.75 28.55 -4.14
CA GLY A 135 6.10 28.96 -2.78
C GLY A 135 7.60 29.24 -2.56
N PHE A 136 8.45 28.87 -3.52
CA PHE A 136 9.87 29.23 -3.56
C PHE A 136 10.17 30.48 -4.41
N GLY A 137 9.14 31.11 -5.02
CA GLY A 137 9.31 32.34 -5.82
C GLY A 137 9.45 33.62 -5.00
N GLY A 138 9.20 33.57 -3.67
CA GLY A 138 9.58 34.66 -2.77
C GLY A 138 11.10 34.63 -2.54
N GLY A 139 11.76 35.79 -2.50
CA GLY A 139 13.22 35.92 -2.40
C GLY A 139 13.92 35.14 -1.26
N ASN A 140 13.15 34.58 -0.32
CA ASN A 140 13.66 33.75 0.77
C ASN A 140 13.61 32.23 0.49
N GLY A 141 13.23 31.81 -0.74
CA GLY A 141 13.08 30.40 -1.09
C GLY A 141 14.36 29.59 -0.93
N PHE A 142 15.49 30.16 -1.36
CA PHE A 142 16.80 29.49 -1.29
C PHE A 142 17.29 29.34 0.16
N GLU A 143 17.23 30.41 0.96
CA GLU A 143 17.64 30.37 2.37
C GLU A 143 16.76 29.40 3.18
N ASN A 144 15.45 29.37 2.91
CA ASN A 144 14.56 28.39 3.52
C ASN A 144 14.94 26.95 3.14
N PHE A 145 15.34 26.71 1.90
CA PHE A 145 15.83 25.40 1.48
C PHE A 145 17.13 25.02 2.23
N LEU A 146 18.11 25.93 2.28
CA LEU A 146 19.36 25.70 3.01
C LEU A 146 19.13 25.46 4.51
N ALA A 147 18.25 26.23 5.16
CA ALA A 147 17.89 26.04 6.55
C ALA A 147 17.25 24.67 6.78
N GLN A 148 16.39 24.22 5.87
CA GLN A 148 15.77 22.89 5.94
C GLN A 148 16.79 21.78 5.74
N LEU A 149 17.69 21.92 4.77
CA LEU A 149 18.73 20.93 4.46
C LEU A 149 19.79 20.84 5.59
N GLY A 150 20.15 21.99 6.17
CA GLY A 150 21.11 22.12 7.26
C GLY A 150 20.58 21.74 8.65
N SER A 151 19.25 21.67 8.82
CA SER A 151 18.61 21.28 10.08
C SER A 151 19.19 19.95 10.61
N SER A 152 19.33 19.80 11.92
CA SER A 152 19.85 18.55 12.52
C SER A 152 18.88 17.37 12.39
N GLU A 153 17.61 17.65 12.14
CA GLU A 153 16.54 16.67 11.98
C GLU A 153 16.85 15.67 10.84
N LYS A 154 16.35 14.45 10.98
CA LYS A 154 16.45 13.43 9.93
C LYS A 154 15.68 13.91 8.71
N LEU A 155 16.27 13.78 7.52
CA LEU A 155 15.57 14.13 6.28
C LEU A 155 14.30 13.27 6.13
N PRO A 156 13.14 13.89 5.81
CA PRO A 156 11.91 13.15 5.58
C PRO A 156 12.10 12.23 4.36
N PRO A 157 11.58 10.99 4.39
CA PRO A 157 11.78 10.05 3.30
C PRO A 157 11.06 10.50 2.03
N CYS A 158 11.82 10.77 0.97
CA CYS A 158 11.28 11.01 -0.36
C CYS A 158 10.59 9.74 -0.88
N SER A 159 9.29 9.83 -1.13
CA SER A 159 8.48 8.71 -1.63
C SER A 159 7.34 9.22 -2.51
N PRO A 160 6.88 8.41 -3.47
CA PRO A 160 5.73 8.78 -4.29
C PRO A 160 4.46 8.88 -3.43
N ASN A 161 3.58 9.85 -3.72
CA ASN A 161 2.38 10.14 -2.91
C ASN A 161 1.40 8.96 -2.80
N ARG A 162 1.44 8.03 -3.76
CA ARG A 162 0.54 6.86 -3.80
C ARG A 162 1.27 5.66 -4.36
N THR A 163 1.62 4.72 -3.48
CA THR A 163 1.75 3.32 -3.87
C THR A 163 0.36 2.70 -3.74
N VAL A 164 -0.24 2.32 -4.87
CA VAL A 164 -1.54 1.62 -4.87
C VAL A 164 -1.37 0.28 -4.13
N ALA A 165 -2.36 -0.10 -3.33
CA ALA A 165 -2.36 -1.39 -2.64
C ALA A 165 -2.21 -2.54 -3.65
N GLY A 166 -1.28 -3.47 -3.40
CA GLY A 166 -0.98 -4.60 -4.28
C GLY A 166 0.42 -4.58 -4.93
N PHE A 167 1.14 -3.44 -4.88
CA PHE A 167 2.49 -3.35 -5.46
C PHE A 167 3.62 -3.82 -4.52
N GLY A 168 3.29 -4.32 -3.32
CA GLY A 168 4.26 -4.63 -2.25
C GLY A 168 5.50 -5.43 -2.69
N ASN A 169 5.32 -6.40 -3.59
CA ASN A 169 6.40 -7.28 -4.05
C ASN A 169 7.31 -6.64 -5.10
N HIS A 170 6.85 -5.59 -5.81
CA HIS A 170 7.59 -4.93 -6.89
C HIS A 170 7.89 -3.45 -6.62
N ILE A 171 7.56 -2.92 -5.43
CA ILE A 171 7.79 -1.50 -5.08
C ILE A 171 9.24 -1.09 -5.34
N ARG A 172 10.22 -1.95 -5.02
CA ARG A 172 11.64 -1.61 -5.21
C ARG A 172 12.11 -1.65 -6.67
N SER A 173 11.44 -2.40 -7.54
CA SER A 173 11.80 -2.46 -8.96
C SER A 173 11.15 -1.34 -9.78
N GLN A 174 10.13 -0.66 -9.23
CA GLN A 174 9.46 0.44 -9.93
C GLN A 174 10.44 1.60 -10.20
N PRO A 175 10.54 2.07 -11.46
CA PRO A 175 11.40 3.21 -11.81
C PRO A 175 11.14 4.45 -10.95
N VAL A 176 9.87 4.69 -10.59
CA VAL A 176 9.47 5.82 -9.73
C VAL A 176 10.10 5.69 -8.33
N CYS A 177 10.08 4.51 -7.72
CA CYS A 177 10.70 4.31 -6.41
C CYS A 177 12.23 4.40 -6.47
N LYS A 178 12.86 3.92 -7.56
CA LYS A 178 14.29 4.10 -7.79
C LYS A 178 14.67 5.57 -7.91
N HIS A 179 13.89 6.35 -8.65
CA HIS A 179 14.08 7.79 -8.81
C HIS A 179 14.05 8.52 -7.45
N TYR A 180 13.00 8.32 -6.65
CA TYR A 180 12.92 8.96 -5.33
C TYR A 180 14.01 8.47 -4.36
N GLY A 181 14.48 7.22 -4.51
CA GLY A 181 15.66 6.72 -3.81
C GLY A 181 16.93 7.49 -4.18
N ALA A 182 17.19 7.69 -5.47
CA ALA A 182 18.34 8.47 -5.95
C ALA A 182 18.28 9.93 -5.44
N VAL A 183 17.13 10.58 -5.55
CA VAL A 183 16.90 11.94 -5.01
C VAL A 183 17.20 12.00 -3.50
N GLN A 184 16.77 10.98 -2.75
CA GLN A 184 17.01 10.92 -1.31
C GLN A 184 18.50 10.81 -0.98
N ASP A 185 19.27 10.09 -1.80
CA ASP A 185 20.71 9.93 -1.63
C ASP A 185 21.47 11.20 -2.07
N GLU A 186 21.04 11.85 -3.15
CA GLU A 186 21.55 13.16 -3.58
C GLU A 186 21.33 14.23 -2.50
N LEU A 187 20.15 14.27 -1.86
CA LEU A 187 19.87 15.19 -0.74
C LEU A 187 20.78 14.92 0.47
N LYS A 188 21.13 13.67 0.75
CA LYS A 188 22.08 13.33 1.82
C LYS A 188 23.49 13.78 1.46
N ASP A 189 23.91 13.55 0.21
CA ASP A 189 25.20 13.99 -0.29
C ASP A 189 25.33 15.52 -0.24
N LEU A 190 24.33 16.25 -0.73
CA LEU A 190 24.27 17.71 -0.64
C LEU A 190 24.39 18.20 0.81
N ARG A 191 23.75 17.53 1.77
CA ARG A 191 23.88 17.87 3.20
C ARG A 191 25.30 17.64 3.73
N LEU A 192 26.00 16.61 3.25
CA LEU A 192 27.41 16.37 3.61
C LEU A 192 28.33 17.43 2.98
N ARG A 193 28.16 17.73 1.68
CA ARG A 193 28.91 18.77 0.98
C ARG A 193 28.70 20.15 1.59
N LEU A 194 27.46 20.50 1.94
CA LEU A 194 27.12 21.77 2.59
C LEU A 194 27.80 21.92 3.96
N ARG A 195 28.03 20.81 4.70
CA ARG A 195 28.78 20.82 5.96
C ARG A 195 30.28 20.98 5.77
N ALA A 196 30.83 20.41 4.70
CA ALA A 196 32.26 20.47 4.40
C ALA A 196 32.67 21.83 3.80
N SER A 197 31.89 22.36 2.85
CA SER A 197 32.21 23.56 2.09
C SER A 197 30.94 24.37 1.76
N PRO A 198 30.38 25.12 2.74
CA PRO A 198 29.07 25.75 2.59
C PRO A 198 29.01 26.75 1.44
N GLU A 199 30.00 27.65 1.31
CA GLU A 199 29.98 28.72 0.30
C GLU A 199 30.14 28.17 -1.12
N ALA A 200 30.99 27.15 -1.32
CA ALA A 200 31.17 26.52 -2.62
C ALA A 200 29.90 25.80 -3.09
N THR A 201 29.27 25.02 -2.20
CA THR A 201 28.03 24.30 -2.53
C THR A 201 26.86 25.25 -2.74
N LYS A 202 26.77 26.36 -1.99
CA LYS A 202 25.76 27.41 -2.22
C LYS A 202 25.92 28.03 -3.61
N ALA A 203 27.15 28.37 -4.01
CA ALA A 203 27.43 28.94 -5.32
C ALA A 203 27.03 27.97 -6.45
N GLU A 204 27.43 26.69 -6.36
CA GLU A 204 27.05 25.62 -7.31
C GLU A 204 25.52 25.52 -7.46
N LEU A 205 24.80 25.41 -6.33
CA LEU A 205 23.35 25.30 -6.31
C LEU A 205 22.66 26.53 -6.94
N LEU A 206 23.18 27.74 -6.71
CA LEU A 206 22.65 28.98 -7.28
C LEU A 206 22.92 29.06 -8.79
N THR A 207 24.12 28.70 -9.24
CA THR A 207 24.50 28.74 -10.66
C THR A 207 23.66 27.79 -11.50
N GLU A 208 23.42 26.57 -11.02
CA GLU A 208 22.64 25.56 -11.75
C GLU A 208 21.12 25.69 -11.53
N GLU A 209 20.69 26.53 -10.58
CA GLU A 209 19.33 26.57 -10.04
C GLU A 209 18.78 25.20 -9.57
N SER A 210 19.65 24.22 -9.37
CA SER A 210 19.29 22.83 -9.04
C SER A 210 18.63 22.73 -7.66
N TRP A 211 18.85 23.73 -6.78
CA TRP A 211 18.16 23.84 -5.49
C TRP A 211 16.63 23.83 -5.61
N LYS A 212 16.04 24.37 -6.69
CA LYS A 212 14.58 24.42 -6.88
C LYS A 212 13.99 23.00 -7.00
N TYR A 213 14.69 22.13 -7.71
CA TYR A 213 14.31 20.74 -7.90
C TYR A 213 14.31 19.99 -6.56
N TYR A 214 15.41 20.09 -5.81
CA TYR A 214 15.55 19.46 -4.50
C TYR A 214 14.59 20.03 -3.46
N ALA A 215 14.38 21.35 -3.46
CA ALA A 215 13.47 22.03 -2.55
C ALA A 215 12.01 21.55 -2.74
N SER A 216 11.57 21.42 -3.99
CA SER A 216 10.26 20.86 -4.34
C SER A 216 10.08 19.42 -3.81
N HIS A 217 11.09 18.57 -3.96
CA HIS A 217 11.05 17.18 -3.47
C HIS A 217 11.09 17.07 -1.95
N LEU A 218 11.84 17.93 -1.27
CA LEU A 218 11.88 18.00 0.19
C LEU A 218 10.54 18.47 0.75
N GLU A 219 9.92 19.48 0.14
CA GLU A 219 8.58 19.94 0.51
C GLU A 219 7.53 18.85 0.31
N GLN A 220 7.57 18.15 -0.83
CA GLN A 220 6.69 17.01 -1.10
C GLN A 220 6.85 15.91 -0.04
N ALA A 221 8.09 15.57 0.33
CA ALA A 221 8.38 14.58 1.36
C ALA A 221 7.78 14.98 2.73
N LYS A 222 7.92 16.25 3.14
CA LYS A 222 7.32 16.77 4.38
C LYS A 222 5.79 16.70 4.37
N ARG A 223 5.17 17.06 3.25
CA ARG A 223 3.71 16.96 3.07
C ARG A 223 3.26 15.50 3.19
N ASN A 224 3.98 14.58 2.57
CA ASN A 224 3.70 13.15 2.64
C ASN A 224 3.82 12.63 4.07
N GLU A 225 4.92 12.92 4.76
CA GLU A 225 5.11 12.51 6.15
C GLU A 225 4.00 13.06 7.06
N SER A 226 3.62 14.32 6.89
CA SER A 226 2.51 14.93 7.62
C SER A 226 1.16 14.25 7.33
N GLN A 227 0.92 13.81 6.09
CA GLN A 227 -0.26 13.02 5.72
C GLN A 227 -0.21 11.63 6.37
N TRP A 228 0.92 10.93 6.26
CA TRP A 228 1.14 9.62 6.87
C TRP A 228 0.94 9.66 8.39
N ARG A 229 1.49 10.68 9.06
CA ARG A 229 1.31 10.88 10.50
C ARG A 229 -0.17 11.05 10.85
N ARG A 230 -0.92 11.87 10.10
CA ARG A 230 -2.37 12.05 10.30
C ARG A 230 -3.16 10.77 10.07
N CYS A 231 -2.87 10.05 8.98
CA CYS A 231 -3.52 8.77 8.68
C CYS A 231 -3.25 7.73 9.77
N ARG A 232 -2.00 7.66 10.25
CA ARG A 232 -1.59 6.76 11.34
C ARG A 232 -2.34 7.07 12.64
N LEU A 233 -2.38 8.35 13.03
CA LEU A 233 -3.12 8.78 14.24
C LEU A 233 -4.62 8.48 14.14
N ARG A 234 -5.22 8.67 12.95
CA ARG A 234 -6.63 8.34 12.72
C ARG A 234 -6.90 6.83 12.77
N ALA A 235 -5.99 6.00 12.27
CA ALA A 235 -6.14 4.55 12.25
C ALA A 235 -5.85 3.89 13.61
N GLN A 236 -5.05 4.54 14.47
CA GLN A 236 -4.57 3.98 15.73
C GLN A 236 -5.68 3.43 16.65
N PRO A 237 -6.81 4.11 16.88
CA PRO A 237 -7.87 3.56 17.74
C PRO A 237 -8.50 2.28 17.20
N SER A 238 -8.71 2.21 15.87
CA SER A 238 -9.26 1.00 15.24
C SER A 238 -8.30 -0.18 15.35
N VAL A 239 -6.99 0.06 15.21
CA VAL A 239 -5.98 -0.99 15.36
C VAL A 239 -5.92 -1.45 16.82
N GLN A 240 -5.93 -0.52 17.77
CA GLN A 240 -5.94 -0.85 19.21
C GLN A 240 -7.17 -1.67 19.60
N ALA A 241 -8.37 -1.30 19.12
CA ALA A 241 -9.60 -2.06 19.39
C ALA A 241 -9.56 -3.49 18.83
N GLN A 242 -8.90 -3.71 17.69
CA GLN A 242 -8.74 -5.04 17.09
C GLN A 242 -7.66 -5.89 17.78
N MET A 243 -6.67 -5.25 18.41
CA MET A 243 -5.58 -5.94 19.11
C MET A 243 -5.91 -6.29 20.57
N MET A 244 -6.97 -5.73 21.14
CA MET A 244 -7.45 -6.15 22.46
C MET A 244 -7.88 -7.62 22.38
N PRO A 245 -7.34 -8.51 23.23
CA PRO A 245 -7.79 -9.89 23.27
C PRO A 245 -9.29 -9.91 23.52
N LEU A 246 -10.01 -10.74 22.77
CA LEU A 246 -11.43 -11.00 23.00
C LEU A 246 -11.56 -11.54 24.42
N SER A 247 -11.87 -10.66 25.38
CA SER A 247 -12.16 -11.05 26.75
C SER A 247 -13.37 -11.97 26.67
N SER A 248 -13.10 -13.26 26.84
CA SER A 248 -14.14 -14.29 26.80
C SER A 248 -15.01 -14.08 28.04
N PRO A 249 -16.35 -13.97 27.88
CA PRO A 249 -17.26 -13.86 29.01
C PRO A 249 -17.28 -15.15 29.84
#